data_AF-A0A7W9Q6J4-F1
#
_entry.id   AF-A0A7W9Q6J4-F1
#
_cell.length_a   1.000
_cell.length_b   1.000
_cell.length_c   1.000
_cell.angle_alpha   90.00
_cell.angle_beta   90.00
_cell.angle_gamma   90.00
#
_symmetry.space_group_name_H-M   'P 1'
#
loop_
_entity.id
_entity.type
_entity.pdbx_description
1 polymer ?
#
loop_
_entity_poly.entity_id
_entity_poly.type
_entity_poly.pdbx_seq_one_letter_code
_entity_poly.pdbx_strand_id
1 'polypeptide(L)'
;MTWRDWDTEFATLFTPTMVYRWQRPTREGGRWTGRTAGLARGEPSHIPNPLKVVPLVELPNRSRLHGKPRSEIATVLPLQDAVNTLWAHLMTASDGLALPARAVLGMDRPVREIVDPESGEVVGEEDLPLDRFRSDRLLWLEKQGAQIAEFSAADLENYLKVIEVAVQHIAAQTRTPPSYLAGQLVNVSPDGFAASEAGLIAKVSEMQRHFGSALREIMRLEAIAQGEARRAESLALGSVVWRDPQFRSDAQYSDALVKLKSIGVPDEALWERIPGVTPDEIGRWKTMRTDAAGAILGGDMSGLFGVKPDQAEDDDQADEPEDAEGAA
;
A
#
# COMPACT_ATOMS: atom_id res chain seq x y z
N MET A 1 0.22 -19.75 -12.80
CA MET A 1 0.53 -18.31 -12.93
C MET A 1 0.88 -18.00 -14.37
N THR A 2 0.31 -16.95 -14.95
CA THR A 2 0.65 -16.45 -16.29
C THR A 2 1.21 -15.04 -16.19
N TRP A 3 2.28 -14.73 -16.90
CA TRP A 3 2.83 -13.38 -16.97
C TRP A 3 3.35 -13.10 -18.37
N ARG A 4 3.54 -11.83 -18.69
CA ARG A 4 4.02 -11.37 -20.00
C ARG A 4 5.34 -10.64 -19.82
N ASP A 5 6.28 -10.92 -20.70
CA ASP A 5 7.52 -10.19 -20.84
C ASP A 5 7.70 -9.86 -22.33
N TRP A 6 7.60 -8.56 -22.66
CA TRP A 6 7.62 -8.04 -24.03
C TRP A 6 6.68 -8.80 -24.99
N ASP A 7 7.27 -9.52 -25.95
CA ASP A 7 6.61 -10.27 -27.02
C ASP A 7 6.38 -11.74 -26.66
N THR A 8 6.68 -12.16 -25.43
CA THR A 8 6.46 -13.53 -24.96
C THR A 8 5.57 -13.56 -23.73
N GLU A 9 4.59 -14.46 -23.75
CA GLU A 9 3.81 -14.84 -22.58
C GLU A 9 4.32 -16.15 -22.01
N PHE A 10 4.37 -16.22 -20.69
CA PHE A 10 4.83 -17.38 -19.95
C PHE A 10 3.71 -17.90 -19.06
N ALA A 11 3.68 -19.22 -18.88
CA ALA A 11 2.80 -19.89 -17.95
C ALA A 11 3.61 -20.88 -17.13
N THR A 12 3.44 -20.85 -15.80
CA THR A 12 3.98 -21.88 -14.91
C THR A 12 2.85 -22.52 -14.12
N LEU A 13 2.79 -23.85 -14.19
CA LEU A 13 1.93 -24.69 -13.37
C LEU A 13 2.78 -25.45 -12.37
N PHE A 14 2.52 -25.20 -11.09
CA PHE A 14 3.11 -25.96 -10.00
C PHE A 14 2.16 -27.07 -9.57
N THR A 15 2.65 -28.30 -9.58
CA THR A 15 1.98 -29.46 -8.97
C THR A 15 2.87 -30.01 -7.86
N PRO A 16 2.36 -30.81 -6.91
CA PRO A 16 3.20 -31.41 -5.88
C PRO A 16 4.38 -32.21 -6.44
N THR A 17 4.28 -32.77 -7.64
CA THR A 17 5.30 -33.66 -8.22
C THR A 17 6.13 -33.02 -9.32
N MET A 18 5.57 -32.09 -10.09
CA MET A 18 6.17 -31.50 -11.28
C MET A 18 5.92 -29.99 -11.37
N VAL A 19 6.86 -29.27 -11.97
CA VAL A 19 6.73 -27.87 -12.39
C VAL A 19 6.76 -27.81 -13.91
N TYR A 20 5.64 -27.39 -14.49
CA TYR A 20 5.53 -27.22 -15.94
C TYR A 20 5.70 -25.74 -16.29
N ARG A 21 6.72 -25.44 -17.08
CA ARG A 21 6.99 -24.09 -17.61
C ARG A 21 6.73 -24.07 -19.11
N TRP A 22 5.83 -23.19 -19.53
CA TRP A 22 5.48 -22.94 -20.91
C TRP A 22 5.72 -21.50 -21.32
N GLN A 23 5.86 -21.29 -22.62
CA GLN A 23 5.93 -19.98 -23.25
C GLN A 23 5.10 -19.97 -24.55
N ARG A 24 4.66 -18.78 -24.97
CA ARG A 24 4.06 -18.54 -26.29
C ARG A 24 4.36 -17.12 -26.78
N PRO A 25 4.41 -16.87 -28.09
CA PRO A 25 4.48 -15.52 -28.64
C PRO A 25 3.17 -14.75 -28.36
N THR A 26 3.28 -13.51 -27.89
CA THR A 26 2.11 -12.68 -27.56
C THR A 26 1.37 -12.20 -28.81
N ARG A 27 2.11 -11.85 -29.87
CA ARG A 27 1.57 -11.18 -31.06
C ARG A 27 0.69 -12.07 -31.94
N GLU A 28 0.88 -13.38 -31.90
CA GLU A 28 0.20 -14.33 -32.80
C GLU A 28 -0.78 -15.26 -32.09
N GLY A 29 -0.97 -15.13 -30.76
CA GLY A 29 -1.81 -16.08 -30.01
C GLY A 29 -1.33 -17.53 -30.15
N GLY A 30 -0.01 -17.71 -30.31
CA GLY A 30 0.61 -18.99 -30.66
C GLY A 30 0.38 -20.09 -29.63
N ARG A 31 0.62 -21.35 -30.05
CA ARG A 31 0.49 -22.53 -29.18
C ARG A 31 1.50 -22.46 -28.04
N TRP A 32 1.06 -22.84 -26.84
CA TRP A 32 1.95 -23.06 -25.70
C TRP A 32 2.99 -24.14 -26.02
N THR A 33 4.27 -23.78 -25.91
CA THR A 33 5.41 -24.70 -26.05
C THR A 33 6.20 -24.73 -24.76
N GLY A 34 7.07 -25.73 -24.60
CA GLY A 34 7.97 -25.79 -23.44
C GLY A 34 8.83 -24.53 -23.37
N ARG A 35 8.95 -23.94 -22.17
CA ARG A 35 9.78 -22.76 -21.98
C ARG A 35 11.23 -23.07 -22.33
N THR A 36 11.84 -22.20 -23.12
CA THR A 36 13.28 -22.20 -23.45
C THR A 36 13.93 -20.85 -23.14
N ALA A 37 13.15 -19.77 -23.17
CA ALA A 37 13.64 -18.43 -22.89
C ALA A 37 13.96 -18.25 -21.39
N GLY A 38 15.19 -17.80 -21.12
CA GLY A 38 15.70 -17.56 -19.75
C GLY A 38 16.06 -18.82 -18.97
N LEU A 39 16.15 -19.99 -19.62
CA LEU A 39 16.67 -21.22 -19.01
C LEU A 39 18.14 -21.42 -19.38
N ALA A 40 18.90 -22.09 -18.50
CA ALA A 40 20.27 -22.47 -18.82
C ALA A 40 20.30 -23.48 -19.97
N ARG A 41 21.41 -23.51 -20.73
CA ARG A 41 21.56 -24.47 -21.84
C ARG A 41 21.49 -25.90 -21.30
N GLY A 42 20.52 -26.68 -21.79
CA GLY A 42 20.31 -28.07 -21.39
C GLY A 42 19.34 -28.26 -20.20
N GLU A 43 18.86 -27.18 -19.60
CA GLU A 43 17.83 -27.25 -18.56
C GLU A 43 16.47 -27.65 -19.20
N PRO A 44 15.79 -28.69 -18.70
CA PRO A 44 14.52 -29.12 -19.27
C PRO A 44 13.42 -28.09 -18.96
N SER A 45 12.50 -27.89 -19.90
CA SER A 45 11.36 -26.97 -19.72
C SER A 45 10.47 -27.35 -18.53
N HIS A 46 10.36 -28.64 -18.24
CA HIS A 46 9.60 -29.20 -17.13
C HIS A 46 10.56 -29.91 -16.16
N ILE A 47 10.42 -29.65 -14.88
CA ILE A 47 11.27 -30.23 -13.83
C ILE A 47 10.41 -30.92 -12.78
N PRO A 48 10.92 -31.96 -12.10
CA PRO A 48 10.33 -32.44 -10.85
C PRO A 48 10.24 -31.28 -9.86
N ASN A 49 9.14 -31.21 -9.09
CA ASN A 49 8.99 -30.16 -8.09
C ASN A 49 9.94 -30.41 -6.91
N PRO A 50 10.96 -29.54 -6.70
CA PRO A 50 11.94 -29.73 -5.64
C PRO A 50 11.31 -29.67 -4.24
N LEU A 51 10.25 -28.88 -4.06
CA LEU A 51 9.59 -28.68 -2.77
C LEU A 51 8.62 -29.81 -2.42
N LYS A 52 8.25 -30.64 -3.40
CA LYS A 52 7.24 -31.71 -3.27
C LYS A 52 5.84 -31.22 -2.82
N VAL A 53 5.64 -29.91 -2.77
CA VAL A 53 4.41 -29.21 -2.40
C VAL A 53 4.22 -28.00 -3.32
N VAL A 54 2.99 -27.52 -3.48
CA VAL A 54 2.70 -26.37 -4.35
C VAL A 54 3.16 -25.07 -3.66
N PRO A 55 4.11 -24.30 -4.23
CA PRO A 55 4.65 -23.09 -3.61
C PRO A 55 3.82 -21.85 -3.93
N LEU A 56 2.49 -21.98 -3.87
CA LEU A 56 1.58 -20.88 -4.10
C LEU A 56 0.56 -20.83 -2.99
N VAL A 57 0.56 -19.71 -2.26
CA VAL A 57 -0.37 -19.46 -1.16
C VAL A 57 -1.28 -18.33 -1.57
N GLU A 58 -2.58 -18.56 -1.48
CA GLU A 58 -3.57 -17.52 -1.70
C GLU A 58 -3.70 -16.66 -0.43
N LEU A 59 -3.74 -15.33 -0.59
CA LEU A 59 -4.15 -14.39 0.46
C LEU A 59 -5.54 -13.85 0.10
N PRO A 60 -6.61 -14.59 0.43
CA PRO A 60 -7.95 -14.21 0.00
C PRO A 60 -8.47 -13.05 0.85
N ASN A 61 -8.84 -11.96 0.20
CA ASN A 61 -9.44 -10.81 0.87
C ASN A 61 -10.95 -11.01 1.10
N ARG A 62 -11.44 -10.73 2.32
CA ARG A 62 -12.83 -10.95 2.76
C ARG A 62 -13.38 -12.33 2.36
N SER A 63 -12.61 -13.39 2.58
CA SER A 63 -13.08 -14.75 2.34
C SER A 63 -14.23 -15.07 3.27
N ARG A 64 -15.38 -15.47 2.71
CA ARG A 64 -16.51 -16.02 3.48
C ARG A 64 -16.48 -17.53 3.37
N LEU A 65 -17.15 -18.23 4.28
CA LEU A 65 -17.30 -19.68 4.22
C LEU A 65 -17.82 -20.16 2.85
N HIS A 66 -18.68 -19.34 2.23
CA HIS A 66 -19.14 -19.51 0.86
C HIS A 66 -18.96 -18.21 0.06
N GLY A 67 -18.35 -18.33 -1.12
CA GLY A 67 -18.16 -17.23 -2.07
C GLY A 67 -16.71 -17.02 -2.46
N LYS A 68 -16.50 -16.30 -3.57
CA LYS A 68 -15.15 -15.90 -4.01
C LYS A 68 -14.62 -14.75 -3.14
N PRO A 69 -13.29 -14.64 -2.98
CA PRO A 69 -12.68 -13.45 -2.39
C PRO A 69 -13.17 -12.19 -3.09
N ARG A 70 -13.39 -11.11 -2.33
CA ARG A 70 -13.89 -9.84 -2.86
C ARG A 70 -12.90 -8.73 -2.57
N SER A 71 -12.71 -7.87 -3.56
CA SER A 71 -11.94 -6.64 -3.36
C SER A 71 -12.67 -5.71 -2.39
N GLU A 72 -11.91 -5.08 -1.50
CA GLU A 72 -12.40 -4.00 -0.63
C GLU A 72 -12.82 -2.78 -1.46
N ILE A 73 -12.04 -2.47 -2.51
CA ILE A 73 -12.25 -1.31 -3.39
C ILE A 73 -13.53 -1.47 -4.22
N ALA A 74 -13.92 -2.71 -4.55
CA ALA A 74 -15.11 -2.95 -5.38
C ALA A 74 -16.40 -2.34 -4.79
N THR A 75 -16.47 -2.13 -3.48
CA THR A 75 -17.64 -1.50 -2.83
C THR A 75 -17.68 0.01 -3.08
N VAL A 76 -16.52 0.67 -3.14
CA VAL A 76 -16.40 2.12 -3.28
C VAL A 76 -16.08 2.59 -4.70
N LEU A 77 -15.77 1.65 -5.60
CA LEU A 77 -15.40 1.93 -6.99
C LEU A 77 -16.40 2.86 -7.71
N PRO A 78 -17.73 2.67 -7.61
CA PRO A 78 -18.68 3.58 -8.26
C PRO A 78 -18.62 5.02 -7.72
N LEU A 79 -18.36 5.19 -6.42
CA LEU A 79 -18.19 6.52 -5.83
C LEU A 79 -16.86 7.16 -6.27
N GLN A 80 -15.81 6.37 -6.39
CA GLN A 80 -14.52 6.84 -6.91
C GLN A 80 -14.65 7.29 -8.38
N ASP A 81 -15.36 6.52 -9.21
CA ASP A 81 -15.63 6.89 -10.61
C ASP A 81 -16.48 8.17 -10.70
N ALA A 82 -17.44 8.36 -9.80
CA ALA A 82 -18.23 9.58 -9.72
C ALA A 82 -17.34 10.79 -9.32
N VAL A 83 -16.47 10.64 -8.33
CA VAL A 83 -15.51 11.68 -7.93
C VAL A 83 -14.57 12.04 -9.07
N ASN A 84 -14.01 11.07 -9.79
CA ASN A 84 -13.15 11.30 -10.95
C ASN A 84 -13.90 12.07 -12.06
N THR A 85 -15.15 11.68 -12.31
CA THR A 85 -16.02 12.35 -13.29
C THR A 85 -16.30 13.80 -12.88
N LEU A 86 -16.60 14.05 -11.61
CA LEU A 86 -16.84 15.39 -11.08
C LEU A 86 -15.58 16.27 -11.17
N TRP A 87 -14.39 15.72 -10.92
CA TRP A 87 -13.14 16.43 -11.14
C TRP A 87 -12.93 16.79 -12.61
N ALA A 88 -13.20 15.87 -13.54
CA ALA A 88 -13.11 16.14 -14.97
C ALA A 88 -14.07 17.27 -15.41
N HIS A 89 -15.32 17.25 -14.90
CA HIS A 89 -16.28 18.32 -15.14
C HIS A 89 -15.85 19.66 -14.53
N LEU A 90 -15.31 19.65 -13.30
CA LEU A 90 -14.82 20.85 -12.62
C LEU A 90 -13.68 21.49 -13.43
N MET A 91 -12.70 20.69 -13.87
CA MET A 91 -11.57 21.21 -14.66
C MET A 91 -12.05 21.73 -16.02
N THR A 92 -12.97 21.04 -16.68
CA THR A 92 -13.56 21.50 -17.94
C THR A 92 -14.37 22.80 -17.75
N ALA A 93 -15.13 22.91 -16.66
CA ALA A 93 -15.86 24.12 -16.32
C ALA A 93 -14.92 25.29 -15.96
N SER A 94 -13.79 24.99 -15.31
CA SER A 94 -12.73 25.96 -15.02
C SER A 94 -12.12 26.53 -16.30
N ASP A 95 -11.86 25.71 -17.31
CA ASP A 95 -11.43 26.18 -18.64
C ASP A 95 -12.50 27.10 -19.26
N GLY A 96 -13.77 26.73 -19.09
CA GLY A 96 -14.90 27.54 -19.54
C GLY A 96 -15.02 28.91 -18.84
N LEU A 97 -14.55 29.02 -17.59
CA LEU A 97 -14.50 30.28 -16.83
C LEU A 97 -13.28 31.14 -17.17
N ALA A 98 -12.16 30.53 -17.57
CA ALA A 98 -10.98 31.28 -18.01
C ALA A 98 -11.26 32.08 -19.30
N LEU A 99 -12.18 31.60 -20.14
CA LEU A 99 -12.61 32.23 -21.39
C LEU A 99 -14.15 32.34 -21.43
N PRO A 100 -14.75 33.31 -20.71
CA PRO A 100 -16.19 33.47 -20.65
C PRO A 100 -16.75 33.85 -22.03
N ALA A 101 -17.84 33.19 -22.42
CA ALA A 101 -18.57 33.54 -23.63
C ALA A 101 -19.29 34.88 -23.44
N ARG A 102 -19.25 35.73 -24.46
CA ARG A 102 -19.92 37.04 -24.45
C ARG A 102 -20.93 37.10 -25.59
N ALA A 103 -22.10 37.67 -25.32
CA ALA A 103 -23.11 37.92 -26.34
C ALA A 103 -23.12 39.41 -26.70
N VAL A 104 -22.98 39.71 -27.99
CA VAL A 104 -23.17 41.03 -28.57
C VAL A 104 -24.60 41.08 -29.11
N LEU A 105 -25.46 41.81 -28.42
CA LEU A 105 -26.83 42.06 -28.85
C LEU A 105 -26.83 43.27 -29.77
N GLY A 106 -27.59 43.21 -30.87
CA GLY A 106 -27.97 44.37 -31.67
C GLY A 106 -26.90 45.01 -32.54
N MET A 107 -25.93 44.20 -32.97
CA MET A 107 -25.08 44.53 -34.09
C MET A 107 -25.26 43.48 -35.19
N ASP A 108 -25.19 43.91 -36.44
CA ASP A 108 -25.19 43.00 -37.60
C ASP A 108 -23.86 42.23 -37.66
N ARG A 109 -23.90 41.01 -38.18
CA ARG A 109 -22.71 40.15 -38.28
C ARG A 109 -21.62 40.87 -39.09
N PRO A 110 -20.33 40.73 -38.72
CA PRO A 110 -19.26 41.34 -39.48
C PRO A 110 -19.19 40.71 -40.89
N VAL A 111 -19.46 41.53 -41.91
CA VAL A 111 -19.34 41.17 -43.34
C VAL A 111 -18.06 41.77 -43.93
N ARG A 112 -17.51 41.14 -44.97
CA ARG A 112 -16.45 41.72 -45.81
C ARG A 112 -17.08 42.15 -47.13
N GLU A 113 -16.94 43.43 -47.45
CA GLU A 113 -17.33 43.97 -48.74
C GLU A 113 -16.38 43.46 -49.83
N ILE A 114 -16.93 42.81 -50.86
CA ILE A 114 -16.18 42.42 -52.07
C ILE A 114 -16.21 43.61 -53.02
N VAL A 115 -15.04 44.23 -53.19
CA VAL A 115 -14.84 45.38 -54.08
C VAL A 115 -14.37 44.88 -55.44
N ASP A 116 -14.96 45.39 -56.52
CA ASP A 116 -14.51 45.14 -57.89
C ASP A 116 -13.10 45.73 -58.10
N PRO A 117 -12.10 44.94 -58.53
CA PRO A 117 -10.73 45.41 -58.74
C PRO A 117 -10.59 46.56 -59.76
N GLU A 118 -11.52 46.74 -60.69
CA GLU A 118 -11.42 47.75 -61.74
C GLU A 118 -12.24 49.03 -61.49
N SER A 119 -13.38 48.95 -60.81
CA SER A 119 -14.25 50.12 -60.55
C SER A 119 -14.12 50.68 -59.13
N GLY A 120 -13.60 49.89 -58.19
CA GLY A 120 -13.58 50.27 -56.77
C GLY A 120 -14.96 50.29 -56.11
N GLU A 121 -16.01 49.83 -56.80
CA GLU A 121 -17.37 49.75 -56.25
C GLU A 121 -17.61 48.39 -55.56
N VAL A 122 -18.42 48.40 -54.49
CA VAL A 122 -18.77 47.21 -53.72
C VAL A 122 -19.84 46.43 -54.48
N VAL A 123 -19.51 45.22 -54.96
CA VAL A 123 -20.40 44.40 -55.82
C VAL A 123 -21.18 43.35 -55.02
N GLY A 124 -20.81 43.12 -53.76
CA GLY A 124 -21.54 42.25 -52.84
C GLY A 124 -20.86 42.15 -51.48
N GLU A 125 -21.56 41.54 -50.53
CA GLU A 125 -21.07 41.26 -49.18
C GLU A 125 -20.85 39.76 -49.01
N GLU A 126 -19.73 39.36 -48.42
CA GLU A 126 -19.45 37.99 -48.02
C GLU A 126 -19.35 37.93 -46.49
N ASP A 127 -20.11 37.04 -45.87
CA ASP A 127 -19.99 36.78 -44.43
C ASP A 127 -18.54 36.40 -44.10
N LEU A 128 -17.91 37.11 -43.16
CA LEU A 128 -16.59 36.70 -42.66
C LEU A 128 -16.71 35.30 -42.06
N PRO A 129 -15.73 34.40 -42.29
CA PRO A 129 -15.79 33.05 -41.76
C PRO A 129 -15.89 33.11 -40.23
N LEU A 130 -17.07 32.73 -39.72
CA LEU A 130 -17.44 32.72 -38.30
C LEU A 130 -16.51 31.86 -37.43
N ASP A 131 -15.62 31.06 -38.04
CA ASP A 131 -14.69 30.18 -37.34
C ASP A 131 -13.69 30.94 -36.44
N ARG A 132 -13.23 32.15 -36.83
CA ARG A 132 -12.44 33.00 -35.92
C ARG A 132 -13.26 33.47 -34.72
N PHE A 133 -14.53 33.83 -34.93
CA PHE A 133 -15.41 34.33 -33.85
C PHE A 133 -15.95 33.21 -32.93
N ARG A 134 -16.05 31.97 -33.42
CA ARG A 134 -16.31 30.77 -32.59
C ARG A 134 -15.17 30.49 -31.64
N SER A 135 -13.93 30.77 -32.05
CA SER A 135 -12.73 30.64 -31.22
C SER A 135 -12.76 31.59 -30.02
N ASP A 136 -13.31 32.80 -30.22
CA ASP A 136 -13.47 33.84 -29.20
C ASP A 136 -14.79 33.72 -28.40
N ARG A 137 -15.59 32.66 -28.65
CA ARG A 137 -16.90 32.39 -27.99
C ARG A 137 -17.85 33.60 -27.97
N LEU A 138 -17.87 34.37 -29.06
CA LEU A 138 -18.75 35.51 -29.25
C LEU A 138 -20.07 35.07 -29.90
N LEU A 139 -21.20 35.35 -29.25
CA LEU A 139 -22.53 35.10 -29.80
C LEU A 139 -23.13 36.43 -30.29
N TRP A 140 -23.60 36.46 -31.54
CA TRP A 140 -24.27 37.63 -32.11
C TRP A 140 -25.77 37.39 -32.17
N LEU A 141 -26.56 38.29 -31.59
CA LEU A 141 -28.02 38.22 -31.61
C LEU A 141 -28.57 39.53 -32.19
N GLU A 142 -29.16 39.44 -33.38
CA GLU A 142 -29.73 40.56 -34.12
C GLU A 142 -31.03 41.05 -33.43
N LYS A 143 -30.96 42.17 -32.71
CA LYS A 143 -32.12 42.83 -32.06
C LYS A 143 -31.87 44.34 -31.97
N GLN A 144 -32.90 45.18 -31.98
CA GLN A 144 -32.71 46.62 -31.80
C GLN A 144 -32.17 46.96 -30.40
N GLY A 145 -30.97 47.57 -30.35
CA GLY A 145 -30.29 48.03 -29.14
C GLY A 145 -28.99 47.27 -28.86
N ALA A 146 -27.85 47.97 -28.97
CA ALA A 146 -26.53 47.39 -28.74
C ALA A 146 -26.26 47.19 -27.24
N GLN A 147 -26.18 45.95 -26.78
CA GLN A 147 -25.82 45.61 -25.40
C GLN A 147 -24.92 44.38 -25.38
N ILE A 148 -23.85 44.43 -24.58
CA ILE A 148 -23.02 43.27 -24.32
C ILE A 148 -23.57 42.59 -23.07
N ALA A 149 -24.01 41.34 -23.21
CA ALA A 149 -24.41 40.50 -22.09
C ALA A 149 -23.34 39.42 -21.87
N GLU A 150 -22.89 39.27 -20.63
CA GLU A 150 -22.02 38.18 -20.22
C GLU A 150 -22.87 37.08 -19.57
N PHE A 151 -22.60 35.81 -19.91
CA PHE A 151 -23.25 34.70 -19.24
C PHE A 151 -22.71 34.59 -17.82
N SER A 152 -23.59 34.36 -16.83
CA SER A 152 -23.16 34.17 -15.44
C SER A 152 -22.16 33.00 -15.36
N ALA A 153 -21.02 33.24 -14.72
CA ALA A 153 -20.02 32.23 -14.41
C ALA A 153 -20.66 31.03 -13.69
N ALA A 154 -20.26 29.81 -14.07
CA ALA A 154 -20.64 28.61 -13.34
C ALA A 154 -20.02 28.62 -11.93
N ASP A 155 -20.82 28.36 -10.90
CA ASP A 155 -20.34 28.21 -9.53
C ASP A 155 -19.64 26.85 -9.36
N LEU A 156 -18.31 26.88 -9.32
CA LEU A 156 -17.48 25.69 -9.13
C LEU A 156 -17.54 25.14 -7.70
N GLU A 157 -17.99 25.93 -6.72
CA GLU A 157 -18.04 25.54 -5.31
C GLU A 157 -18.99 24.36 -5.08
N ASN A 158 -20.07 24.28 -5.88
CA ASN A 158 -21.02 23.17 -5.79
C ASN A 158 -20.38 21.82 -6.15
N TYR A 159 -19.44 21.79 -7.10
CA TYR A 159 -18.70 20.57 -7.42
C TYR A 159 -17.82 20.13 -6.24
N LEU A 160 -17.11 21.08 -5.62
CA LEU A 160 -16.26 20.81 -4.46
C LEU A 160 -17.06 20.26 -3.29
N LYS A 161 -18.24 20.83 -2.99
CA LYS A 161 -19.15 20.32 -1.94
C LYS A 161 -19.60 18.89 -2.20
N VAL A 162 -19.97 18.56 -3.44
CA VAL A 162 -20.38 17.19 -3.80
C VAL A 162 -19.21 16.22 -3.70
N ILE A 163 -18.01 16.62 -4.14
CA ILE A 163 -16.78 15.82 -4.02
C ILE A 163 -16.47 15.56 -2.54
N GLU A 164 -16.56 16.57 -1.68
CA GLU A 164 -16.28 16.45 -0.25
C GLU A 164 -17.24 15.44 0.42
N VAL A 165 -18.54 15.54 0.14
CA VAL A 165 -19.55 14.58 0.64
C VAL A 165 -19.27 13.17 0.11
N ALA A 166 -18.91 13.02 -1.16
CA ALA A 166 -18.57 11.72 -1.74
C ALA A 166 -17.33 11.11 -1.07
N VAL A 167 -16.29 11.91 -0.80
CA VAL A 167 -15.09 11.47 -0.07
C VAL A 167 -15.43 11.06 1.36
N GLN A 168 -16.29 11.78 2.06
CA GLN A 168 -16.77 11.39 3.39
C GLN A 168 -17.53 10.06 3.37
N HIS A 169 -18.37 9.82 2.36
CA HIS A 169 -19.05 8.53 2.19
C HIS A 169 -18.07 7.39 1.88
N ILE A 170 -17.05 7.63 1.05
CA ILE A 170 -15.98 6.66 0.79
C ILE A 170 -15.26 6.33 2.10
N ALA A 171 -14.86 7.34 2.88
CA ALA A 171 -14.17 7.17 4.16
C ALA A 171 -14.98 6.29 5.13
N ALA A 172 -16.28 6.56 5.25
CA ALA A 172 -17.18 5.79 6.09
C ALA A 172 -17.29 4.32 5.64
N GLN A 173 -17.39 4.07 4.33
CA GLN A 173 -17.50 2.72 3.77
C GLN A 173 -16.20 1.91 3.89
N THR A 174 -15.04 2.55 3.68
CA THR A 174 -13.74 1.90 3.81
C THR A 174 -13.31 1.73 5.27
N ARG A 175 -14.01 2.39 6.21
CA ARG A 175 -13.60 2.61 7.60
C ARG A 175 -12.24 3.31 7.70
N THR A 176 -11.97 4.20 6.74
CA THR A 176 -10.77 5.04 6.78
C THR A 176 -11.11 6.29 7.61
N PRO A 177 -10.30 6.64 8.62
CA PRO A 177 -10.50 7.84 9.39
C PRO A 177 -10.58 9.07 8.47
N PRO A 178 -11.61 9.93 8.57
CA PRO A 178 -11.73 11.12 7.72
C PRO A 178 -10.54 12.07 7.86
N SER A 179 -9.89 12.08 9.02
CA SER A 179 -8.66 12.82 9.28
C SER A 179 -7.52 12.51 8.31
N TYR A 180 -7.47 11.28 7.78
CA TYR A 180 -6.43 10.86 6.83
C TYR A 180 -6.68 11.41 5.42
N LEU A 181 -7.93 11.80 5.11
CA LEU A 181 -8.36 12.24 3.78
C LEU A 181 -8.58 13.75 3.70
N ALA A 182 -9.06 14.37 4.78
CA ALA A 182 -9.44 15.78 4.80
C ALA A 182 -8.29 16.73 5.13
N GLY A 183 -7.15 16.24 5.65
CA GLY A 183 -5.96 17.04 6.00
C GLY A 183 -6.14 18.07 7.13
N GLN A 184 -7.37 18.47 7.43
CA GLN A 184 -7.71 19.43 8.48
C GLN A 184 -8.03 18.69 9.79
N LEU A 185 -6.98 18.37 10.53
CA LEU A 185 -7.10 17.98 11.95
C LEU A 185 -7.21 19.25 12.80
N VAL A 186 -8.38 19.88 12.83
CA VAL A 186 -8.62 20.99 13.74
C VAL A 186 -9.17 20.44 15.06
N ASN A 187 -8.41 20.59 16.15
CA ASN A 187 -8.83 20.36 17.53
C ASN A 187 -9.30 18.93 17.88
N VAL A 188 -8.71 17.88 17.29
CA VAL A 188 -9.02 16.50 17.70
C VAL A 188 -8.18 16.12 18.93
N SER A 189 -8.84 15.81 20.05
CA SER A 189 -8.17 15.27 21.23
C SER A 189 -7.58 13.88 20.93
N PRO A 190 -6.54 13.43 21.65
CA PRO A 190 -5.98 12.08 21.48
C PRO A 190 -7.06 10.97 21.57
N ASP A 191 -8.04 11.15 22.48
CA ASP A 191 -9.16 10.20 22.63
C ASP A 191 -10.13 10.27 21.44
N GLY A 192 -10.40 11.46 20.90
CA GLY A 192 -11.20 11.63 19.69
C GLY A 192 -10.53 11.00 18.47
N PHE A 193 -9.20 11.08 18.40
CA PHE A 193 -8.42 10.45 17.33
C PHE A 193 -8.49 8.92 17.45
N ALA A 194 -8.25 8.37 18.64
CA ALA A 194 -8.36 6.92 18.89
C ALA A 194 -9.78 6.40 18.60
N ALA A 195 -10.83 7.14 18.96
CA ALA A 195 -12.21 6.79 18.65
C ALA A 195 -12.47 6.78 17.13
N SER A 196 -11.91 7.75 16.39
CA SER A 196 -12.03 7.82 14.93
C SER A 196 -11.32 6.66 14.21
N GLU A 197 -10.25 6.14 14.81
CA GLU A 197 -9.48 5.00 14.28
C GLU A 197 -10.06 3.64 14.66
N ALA A 198 -10.98 3.57 15.63
CA ALA A 198 -11.52 2.31 16.15
C ALA A 198 -12.07 1.39 15.03
N GLY A 199 -12.76 1.98 14.04
CA GLY A 199 -13.27 1.24 12.88
C GLY A 199 -12.18 0.66 11.98
N LEU A 200 -11.08 1.40 11.79
CA LEU A 200 -9.91 0.96 11.03
C LEU A 200 -9.16 -0.13 11.79
N ILE A 201 -8.91 0.07 13.08
CA ILE A 201 -8.25 -0.90 13.97
C ILE A 201 -9.00 -2.22 13.97
N ALA A 202 -10.33 -2.20 14.16
CA ALA A 202 -11.14 -3.41 14.14
C ALA A 202 -11.04 -4.17 12.80
N LYS A 203 -11.02 -3.43 11.67
CA LYS A 203 -10.82 -3.99 10.33
C LYS A 203 -9.41 -4.59 10.17
N VAL A 204 -8.37 -3.91 10.65
CA VAL A 204 -7.00 -4.44 10.62
C VAL A 204 -6.89 -5.72 11.45
N SER A 205 -7.42 -5.73 12.67
CA SER A 205 -7.42 -6.94 13.52
C SER A 205 -8.22 -8.09 12.91
N GLU A 206 -9.28 -7.80 12.15
CA GLU A 206 -10.01 -8.80 11.37
C GLU A 206 -9.12 -9.36 10.24
N MET A 207 -8.43 -8.51 9.47
CA MET A 207 -7.53 -8.95 8.40
C MET A 207 -6.34 -9.75 8.92
N GLN A 208 -5.72 -9.33 10.03
CA GLN A 208 -4.63 -10.06 10.69
C GLN A 208 -5.02 -11.51 11.02
N ARG A 209 -6.25 -11.71 11.52
CA ARG A 209 -6.81 -13.05 11.78
C ARG A 209 -6.96 -13.88 10.51
N HIS A 210 -7.44 -13.29 9.42
CA HIS A 210 -7.63 -14.00 8.15
C HIS A 210 -6.31 -14.33 7.44
N PHE A 211 -5.34 -13.41 7.43
CA PHE A 211 -4.06 -13.60 6.75
C PHE A 211 -3.06 -14.43 7.55
N GLY A 212 -3.26 -14.59 8.87
CA GLY A 212 -2.34 -15.34 9.72
C GLY A 212 -2.06 -16.77 9.22
N SER A 213 -3.08 -17.49 8.75
CA SER A 213 -2.87 -18.85 8.22
C SER A 213 -2.08 -18.87 6.91
N ALA A 214 -2.31 -17.90 6.02
CA ALA A 214 -1.60 -17.81 4.74
C ALA A 214 -0.13 -17.42 4.96
N LEU A 215 0.14 -16.45 5.84
CA LEU A 215 1.50 -16.06 6.19
C LEU A 215 2.28 -17.19 6.87
N ARG A 216 1.61 -17.96 7.73
CA ARG A 216 2.18 -19.19 8.31
C ARG A 216 2.56 -20.20 7.25
N GLU A 217 1.71 -20.41 6.25
CA GLU A 217 2.02 -21.30 5.13
C GLU A 217 3.20 -20.78 4.29
N ILE A 218 3.30 -19.47 4.07
CA ILE A 218 4.45 -18.86 3.39
C ILE A 218 5.75 -19.15 4.16
N MET A 219 5.76 -18.91 5.48
CA MET A 219 6.93 -19.22 6.32
C MET A 219 7.26 -20.71 6.33
N ARG A 220 6.24 -21.58 6.31
CA ARG A 220 6.45 -23.04 6.22
C ARG A 220 7.10 -23.43 4.90
N LEU A 221 6.64 -22.87 3.78
CA LEU A 221 7.21 -23.13 2.46
C LEU A 221 8.65 -22.61 2.35
N GLU A 222 8.96 -21.48 2.98
CA GLU A 222 10.33 -20.96 3.08
C GLU A 222 11.24 -21.92 3.85
N ALA A 223 10.82 -22.43 5.01
CA ALA A 223 11.57 -23.42 5.76
C ALA A 223 11.81 -24.72 4.96
N ILE A 224 10.81 -25.18 4.19
CA ILE A 224 10.97 -26.33 3.29
C ILE A 224 12.00 -26.04 2.19
N ALA A 225 11.98 -24.84 1.61
CA ALA A 225 12.94 -24.43 0.58
C ALA A 225 14.38 -24.35 1.12
N GLN A 226 14.56 -24.03 2.41
CA GLN A 226 15.86 -24.05 3.10
C GLN A 226 16.29 -25.45 3.57
N GLY A 227 15.43 -26.47 3.47
CA GLY A 227 15.71 -27.82 3.96
C GLY A 227 15.50 -28.00 5.46
N GLU A 228 14.87 -27.04 6.15
CA GLU A 228 14.65 -27.04 7.60
C GLU A 228 13.36 -27.79 7.98
N ALA A 229 13.32 -29.11 7.79
CA ALA A 229 12.12 -29.93 7.97
C ALA A 229 11.47 -29.79 9.37
N ARG A 230 12.28 -29.75 10.44
CA ARG A 230 11.76 -29.58 11.82
C ARG A 230 11.09 -28.23 12.03
N ARG A 231 11.65 -27.16 11.44
CA ARG A 231 11.06 -25.83 11.52
C ARG A 231 9.75 -25.77 10.74
N ALA A 232 9.69 -26.40 9.58
CA ALA A 232 8.46 -26.52 8.81
C ALA A 232 7.34 -27.26 9.58
N GLU A 233 7.66 -28.34 10.30
CA GLU A 233 6.69 -29.03 11.18
C GLU A 233 6.23 -28.13 12.34
N SER A 234 7.15 -27.43 13.00
CA SER A 234 6.81 -26.50 14.08
C SER A 234 5.88 -25.38 13.58
N LEU A 235 6.19 -24.77 12.44
CA LEU A 235 5.38 -23.72 11.82
C LEU A 235 3.99 -24.21 11.38
N ALA A 236 3.83 -25.51 11.09
CA ALA A 236 2.52 -26.07 10.75
C ALA A 236 1.52 -25.99 11.92
N LEU A 237 2.00 -25.98 13.16
CA LEU A 237 1.18 -25.86 14.38
C LEU A 237 1.23 -24.47 15.03
N GLY A 238 2.13 -23.59 14.56
CA GLY A 238 2.30 -22.25 15.11
C GLY A 238 1.19 -21.27 14.74
N SER A 239 1.26 -20.06 15.30
CA SER A 239 0.38 -18.93 14.98
C SER A 239 1.20 -17.67 14.71
N VAL A 240 0.70 -16.79 13.84
CA VAL A 240 1.33 -15.49 13.60
C VAL A 240 1.00 -14.55 14.76
N VAL A 241 2.04 -14.03 15.40
CA VAL A 241 1.90 -12.99 16.42
C VAL A 241 1.96 -11.64 15.72
N TRP A 242 0.91 -10.84 15.90
CA TRP A 242 0.80 -9.52 15.30
C TRP A 242 1.08 -8.44 16.35
N ARG A 243 1.76 -7.37 15.92
CA ARG A 243 1.82 -6.14 16.69
C ARG A 243 0.42 -5.52 16.77
N ASP A 244 0.08 -4.95 17.93
CA ASP A 244 -1.15 -4.18 18.11
C ASP A 244 -1.22 -3.04 17.09
N PRO A 245 -2.25 -2.98 16.22
CA PRO A 245 -2.39 -1.93 15.22
C PRO A 245 -2.83 -0.59 15.83
N GLN A 246 -3.27 -0.53 17.09
CA GLN A 246 -3.67 0.71 17.73
C GLN A 246 -2.44 1.55 18.10
N PHE A 247 -2.47 2.83 17.72
CA PHE A 247 -1.53 3.81 18.26
C PHE A 247 -1.83 4.06 19.74
N ARG A 248 -0.83 3.89 20.61
CA ARG A 248 -0.85 4.41 21.98
C ARG A 248 0.49 5.03 22.27
N SER A 249 0.50 6.06 23.11
CA SER A 249 1.75 6.66 23.58
C SER A 249 2.48 5.73 24.53
N ASP A 250 3.80 5.93 24.69
CA ASP A 250 4.61 5.16 25.63
C ASP A 250 4.08 5.29 27.08
N ALA A 251 3.55 6.47 27.43
CA ALA A 251 2.92 6.72 28.73
C ALA A 251 1.66 5.85 28.93
N GLN A 252 0.80 5.74 27.91
CA GLN A 252 -0.40 4.89 27.96
C GLN A 252 -0.04 3.41 28.06
N TYR A 253 1.00 2.96 27.34
CA TYR A 253 1.48 1.57 27.44
C TYR A 253 2.07 1.26 28.81
N SER A 254 2.92 2.14 29.35
CA SER A 254 3.53 1.96 30.67
C SER A 254 2.47 1.88 31.77
N ASP A 255 1.51 2.81 31.79
CA ASP A 255 0.40 2.80 32.74
C ASP A 255 -0.44 1.50 32.64
N ALA A 256 -0.73 1.05 31.41
CA ALA A 256 -1.44 -0.22 31.21
C ALA A 256 -0.65 -1.42 31.75
N LEU A 257 0.66 -1.48 31.51
CA LEU A 257 1.51 -2.58 32.01
C LEU A 257 1.63 -2.56 33.54
N VAL A 258 1.75 -1.39 34.16
CA VAL A 258 1.77 -1.26 35.63
C VAL A 258 0.44 -1.74 36.23
N LYS A 259 -0.70 -1.41 35.61
CA LYS A 259 -2.03 -1.90 36.04
C LYS A 259 -2.19 -3.41 35.85
N LEU A 260 -1.62 -3.99 34.78
CA LEU A 260 -1.63 -5.44 34.59
C LEU A 260 -0.71 -6.15 35.61
N LYS A 261 0.43 -5.54 35.95
CA LYS A 261 1.30 -6.03 37.01
C LYS A 261 0.61 -6.03 38.37
N SER A 262 -0.17 -5.00 38.69
CA SER A 262 -0.86 -4.89 39.98
C SER A 262 -1.94 -5.96 40.21
N ILE A 263 -2.54 -6.51 39.14
CA ILE A 263 -3.47 -7.64 39.22
C ILE A 263 -2.77 -9.01 39.16
N GLY A 264 -1.43 -9.05 39.20
CA GLY A 264 -0.65 -10.27 39.28
C GLY A 264 -0.31 -10.94 37.94
N VAL A 265 -0.37 -10.21 36.82
CA VAL A 265 0.12 -10.74 35.53
C VAL A 265 1.65 -10.93 35.61
N PRO A 266 2.19 -12.10 35.24
CA PRO A 266 3.63 -12.36 35.26
C PRO A 266 4.43 -11.40 34.37
N ASP A 267 5.64 -11.04 34.79
CA ASP A 267 6.51 -10.10 34.08
C ASP A 267 6.80 -10.55 32.64
N GLU A 268 6.95 -11.86 32.40
CA GLU A 268 7.18 -12.42 31.07
C GLU A 268 6.02 -12.12 30.11
N ALA A 269 4.79 -12.26 30.60
CA ALA A 269 3.59 -11.96 29.81
C ALA A 269 3.42 -10.46 29.57
N LEU A 270 3.97 -9.61 30.45
CA LEU A 270 4.01 -8.17 30.25
C LEU A 270 5.04 -7.77 29.20
N TRP A 271 6.22 -8.40 29.20
CA TRP A 271 7.28 -8.13 28.23
C TRP A 271 6.85 -8.45 26.80
N GLU A 272 6.12 -9.55 26.59
CA GLU A 272 5.54 -9.91 25.29
C GLU A 272 4.53 -8.87 24.74
N ARG A 273 3.95 -8.06 25.63
CA ARG A 273 2.99 -7.01 25.26
C ARG A 273 3.65 -5.66 24.94
N ILE A 274 4.94 -5.51 25.19
CA ILE A 274 5.67 -4.29 24.90
C ILE A 274 5.88 -4.19 23.37
N PRO A 275 5.41 -3.12 22.71
CA PRO A 275 5.57 -2.98 21.27
C PRO A 275 7.05 -2.94 20.86
N GLY A 276 7.43 -3.80 19.91
CA GLY A 276 8.78 -3.80 19.34
C GLY A 276 9.80 -4.67 20.07
N VAL A 277 9.44 -5.27 21.21
CA VAL A 277 10.29 -6.22 21.90
C VAL A 277 10.30 -7.56 21.16
N THR A 278 11.49 -8.08 20.93
CA THR A 278 11.73 -9.36 20.25
C THR A 278 11.81 -10.53 21.25
N PRO A 279 11.57 -11.78 20.80
CA PRO A 279 11.75 -12.95 21.65
C PRO A 279 13.17 -13.08 22.24
N ASP A 280 14.18 -12.65 21.48
CA ASP A 280 15.59 -12.66 21.91
C ASP A 280 15.84 -11.66 23.05
N GLU A 281 15.22 -10.48 23.00
CA GLU A 281 15.24 -9.49 24.09
C GLU A 281 14.60 -10.02 25.37
N ILE A 282 13.45 -10.68 25.24
CA ILE A 282 12.78 -11.35 26.37
C ILE A 282 13.68 -12.42 26.96
N GLY A 283 14.36 -13.20 26.10
CA GLY A 283 15.36 -14.18 26.52
C GLY A 283 16.49 -13.54 27.34
N ARG A 284 17.06 -12.43 26.86
CA ARG A 284 18.08 -11.66 27.58
C ARG A 284 17.59 -11.16 28.94
N TRP A 285 16.37 -10.61 29.02
CA TRP A 285 15.81 -10.14 30.30
C TRP A 285 15.56 -11.27 31.30
N LYS A 286 15.17 -12.46 30.84
CA LYS A 286 15.05 -13.66 31.69
C LYS A 286 16.40 -14.05 32.29
N THR A 287 17.46 -14.05 31.49
CA THR A 287 18.82 -14.33 31.95
C THR A 287 19.28 -13.29 32.98
N MET A 288 19.16 -11.99 32.65
CA MET A 288 19.51 -10.89 33.58
C MET A 288 18.78 -11.00 34.94
N ARG A 289 17.49 -11.35 34.92
CA ARG A 289 16.71 -11.53 36.15
C ARG A 289 17.18 -12.75 36.95
N THR A 290 17.56 -13.83 36.28
CA THR A 290 18.06 -15.05 36.92
C THR A 290 19.43 -14.82 37.53
N ASP A 291 20.32 -14.11 36.83
CA ASP A 291 21.64 -13.73 37.31
C ASP A 291 21.54 -12.82 38.54
N ALA A 292 20.64 -11.82 38.50
CA ALA A 292 20.36 -10.95 39.64
C ALA A 292 19.81 -11.72 40.85
N ALA A 293 18.90 -12.67 40.64
CA ALA A 293 18.38 -13.53 41.70
C ALA A 293 19.47 -14.44 42.29
N GLY A 294 20.36 -14.98 41.45
CA GLY A 294 21.52 -15.75 41.87
C GLY A 294 22.50 -14.92 42.71
N ALA A 295 22.78 -13.67 42.33
CA ALA A 295 23.64 -12.76 43.09
C ALA A 295 23.06 -12.43 44.49
N ILE A 296 21.74 -12.21 44.58
CA ILE A 296 21.04 -11.97 45.85
C ILE A 296 21.12 -13.19 46.77
N LEU A 297 20.88 -14.39 46.24
CA LEU A 297 20.92 -15.64 47.01
C LEU A 297 22.36 -16.05 47.40
N GLY A 298 23.35 -15.66 46.59
CA GLY A 298 24.77 -15.89 46.84
C GLY A 298 25.42 -14.92 47.82
N GLY A 299 24.69 -13.92 48.34
CA GLY A 299 25.20 -12.95 49.31
C GLY A 299 26.08 -11.85 48.72
N ASP A 300 26.19 -11.76 47.39
CA ASP A 300 26.98 -10.74 46.69
C ASP A 300 26.06 -9.60 46.20
N MET A 301 25.59 -8.80 47.16
CA MET A 301 24.78 -7.60 46.88
C MET A 301 25.58 -6.51 46.12
N SER A 302 26.91 -6.67 46.00
CA SER A 302 27.82 -5.78 45.29
C SER A 302 27.70 -5.91 43.76
N GLY A 303 27.33 -7.09 43.25
CA GLY A 303 27.15 -7.34 41.81
C GLY A 303 25.86 -6.77 41.19
N LEU A 304 24.91 -6.29 42.01
CA LEU A 304 23.60 -5.77 41.58
C LEU A 304 23.63 -4.37 40.95
N PHE A 305 24.68 -3.58 41.21
CA PHE A 305 24.77 -2.18 40.81
C PHE A 305 26.03 -1.84 39.99
N GLY A 306 26.87 -2.83 39.68
CA GLY A 306 28.13 -2.64 38.96
C GLY A 306 28.07 -3.17 37.53
N VAL A 307 28.45 -2.34 36.54
CA VAL A 307 28.82 -2.82 35.21
C VAL A 307 30.03 -3.72 35.38
N LYS A 308 29.90 -5.00 35.05
CA LYS A 308 31.01 -5.95 35.07
C LYS A 308 32.02 -5.53 34.00
N PRO A 309 33.30 -5.28 34.33
CA PRO A 309 34.29 -5.01 33.30
C PRO A 309 34.56 -6.30 32.52
N ASP A 310 34.67 -6.19 31.19
CA ASP A 310 35.07 -7.29 30.32
C ASP A 310 36.41 -7.84 30.80
N GLN A 311 36.43 -9.11 31.20
CA GLN A 311 37.66 -9.82 31.53
C GLN A 311 38.39 -10.13 30.23
N ALA A 312 39.33 -9.25 29.88
CA ALA A 312 40.38 -9.55 28.92
C ALA A 312 41.44 -10.43 29.62
N GLU A 313 41.60 -11.64 29.07
CA GLU A 313 42.84 -12.41 28.90
C GLU A 313 43.84 -12.42 30.07
N ASP A 314 43.79 -13.49 30.89
CA ASP A 314 44.96 -13.96 31.64
C ASP A 314 45.79 -14.86 30.71
N ASP A 315 46.85 -14.27 30.14
CA ASP A 315 48.06 -14.96 29.68
C ASP A 315 48.84 -15.46 30.91
N ASP A 316 49.15 -16.76 30.96
CA ASP A 316 50.47 -17.33 31.29
C ASP A 316 50.38 -18.74 31.90
N GLN A 317 50.86 -19.73 31.12
CA GLN A 317 51.75 -20.85 31.50
C GLN A 317 51.67 -21.93 30.40
N ALA A 318 52.72 -22.60 29.92
CA ALA A 318 54.17 -22.47 29.97
C ALA A 318 54.66 -23.63 29.08
N ASP A 319 55.18 -23.37 27.87
CA ASP A 319 55.78 -24.42 27.03
C ASP A 319 57.28 -24.56 27.36
N GLU A 320 57.66 -25.69 27.97
CA GLU A 320 59.05 -26.17 28.04
C GLU A 320 59.45 -26.80 26.69
N PRO A 321 60.69 -26.58 26.17
CA PRO A 321 61.18 -27.34 25.03
C PRO A 321 61.93 -28.60 25.50
N GLU A 322 61.49 -29.77 25.03
CA GLU A 322 62.31 -30.98 25.07
C GLU A 322 63.22 -31.01 23.83
N ASP A 323 64.52 -30.86 24.07
CA ASP A 323 65.58 -31.26 23.15
C ASP A 323 65.59 -32.79 22.99
N ALA A 324 65.52 -33.26 21.75
CA ALA A 324 65.94 -34.61 21.37
C ALA A 324 66.88 -34.52 20.15
N GLU A 325 68.17 -34.67 20.42
CA GLU A 325 69.23 -34.91 19.44
C GLU A 325 68.93 -36.14 18.56
N GLY A 326 69.31 -36.03 17.28
CA GLY A 326 70.14 -37.05 16.64
C GLY A 326 69.56 -37.85 15.46
N ALA A 327 69.65 -37.30 14.24
CA ALA A 327 70.10 -38.04 13.06
C ALA A 327 70.55 -37.09 11.93
N ALA A 328 71.82 -37.30 11.52
CA ALA A 328 72.60 -36.68 10.43
C ALA A 328 73.31 -35.35 10.73
#